data_AF-A0A2D6XBQ4-F1
#
_entry.id   AF-A0A2D6XBQ4-F1
#
_cell.length_a   1.000
_cell.length_b   1.000
_cell.length_c   1.000
_cell.angle_alpha   90.00
_cell.angle_beta   90.00
_cell.angle_gamma   90.00
#
_symmetry.space_group_name_H-M   'P 1'
#
loop_
_entity.id
_entity.type
_entity.pdbx_description
1 polymer ?
#
loop_
_entity_poly.entity_id
_entity_poly.type
_entity_poly.pdbx_seq_one_letter_code
_entity_poly.pdbx_strand_id
1 'polypeptide(L)'
;MPIALLTLFSLAVFVSATMISQPDGNYEVTVHLNQGWNLIAGTEPTQGILANSDIGLNDIGAMWYYSPVLKKYYQIYPENELDQLSMEEGRQLDEDIILTSAMWIYSRDSGDIKYSTLEDYPSLENRQLHAGWNLVSVTPEMAADINNLPTVEEKQKYTLNAMKGSCSMQKAYFFDSANQEWLELPLTIKLDNTHIGRGILIKVSSDCTLGTSGSSTSPPGLPGGGENPPLEEISIDAPQQIAGYSLESKNFYVNEECVVYMGKNFCKKGGRIEYINEDSDKAIHIIPTVMTSGAEEYKEALKSVYDLNSENIYESSNEEKEAMWFYQENMLIGVQMYYYTNNPDGSRTASKVEINTDHVVIKYFLDKYPPIAV
;
A
#
# COMPACT_ATOMS: atom_id res chain seq x y z
N MET A 1 -25.26 -39.04 49.54
CA MET A 1 -24.29 -38.14 48.87
C MET A 1 -23.66 -38.88 47.70
N PRO A 2 -24.07 -38.63 46.45
CA PRO A 2 -23.25 -38.99 45.30
C PRO A 2 -22.38 -37.79 44.91
N ILE A 3 -21.08 -38.02 44.85
CA ILE A 3 -20.05 -37.07 44.41
C ILE A 3 -20.18 -36.95 42.90
N ALA A 4 -20.65 -35.80 42.43
CA ALA A 4 -20.59 -35.41 41.02
C ALA A 4 -19.12 -35.09 40.69
N LEU A 5 -18.40 -36.10 40.22
CA LEU A 5 -17.09 -35.92 39.59
C LEU A 5 -17.34 -35.31 38.21
N LEU A 6 -17.51 -33.98 38.18
CA LEU A 6 -17.53 -33.18 36.96
C LEU A 6 -16.12 -33.26 36.36
N THR A 7 -15.94 -34.20 35.45
CA THR A 7 -14.80 -34.25 34.54
C THR A 7 -14.80 -32.98 33.70
N LEU A 8 -14.02 -31.99 34.14
CA LEU A 8 -13.48 -30.93 33.31
C LEU A 8 -12.51 -31.57 32.30
N PHE A 9 -13.06 -32.17 31.24
CA PHE A 9 -12.32 -32.28 30.00
C PHE A 9 -12.25 -30.86 29.44
N SER A 10 -11.23 -30.13 29.85
CA SER A 10 -10.78 -28.96 29.11
C SER A 10 -10.45 -29.44 27.70
N LEU A 11 -11.40 -29.24 26.78
CA LEU A 11 -11.17 -29.29 25.34
C LEU A 11 -10.09 -28.24 25.07
N ALA A 12 -8.83 -28.66 25.14
CA ALA A 12 -7.74 -27.94 24.53
C ALA A 12 -7.96 -28.08 23.02
N VAL A 13 -8.79 -27.20 22.47
CA VAL A 13 -8.88 -27.01 21.02
C VAL A 13 -7.54 -26.39 20.65
N PHE A 14 -6.61 -27.25 20.23
CA PHE A 14 -5.34 -26.79 19.68
C PHE A 14 -5.67 -26.09 18.38
N VAL A 15 -5.65 -24.76 18.40
CA VAL A 15 -5.75 -23.99 17.18
C VAL A 15 -4.45 -24.21 16.41
N SER A 16 -4.48 -25.13 15.43
CA SER A 16 -3.39 -25.27 14.47
C SER A 16 -3.55 -24.21 13.40
N ALA A 17 -2.53 -23.37 13.25
CA ALA A 17 -2.36 -22.56 12.06
C ALA A 17 -1.05 -22.99 11.39
N THR A 18 -1.08 -23.16 10.07
CA THR A 18 0.10 -23.55 9.28
C THR A 18 0.13 -22.77 7.98
N MET A 19 1.32 -22.38 7.52
CA MET A 19 1.54 -21.75 6.22
C MET A 19 2.76 -22.43 5.58
N ILE A 20 2.52 -23.13 4.48
CA ILE A 20 3.52 -23.96 3.78
C ILE A 20 3.85 -23.30 2.45
N SER A 21 5.11 -22.93 2.25
CA SER A 21 5.58 -22.35 0.99
C SER A 21 5.51 -23.40 -0.14
N GLN A 22 5.04 -22.96 -1.29
CA GLN A 22 4.93 -23.72 -2.53
C GLN A 22 6.07 -23.33 -3.50
N PRO A 23 6.39 -24.17 -4.50
CA PRO A 23 7.50 -23.91 -5.42
C PRO A 23 7.36 -22.64 -6.28
N ASP A 24 6.13 -22.14 -6.42
CA ASP A 24 5.78 -20.92 -7.16
C ASP A 24 5.86 -19.64 -6.30
N GLY A 25 6.22 -19.76 -5.02
CA GLY A 25 6.35 -18.65 -4.08
C GLY A 25 5.11 -18.45 -3.18
N ASN A 26 3.96 -18.96 -3.63
CA ASN A 26 2.70 -18.94 -2.90
C ASN A 26 2.74 -19.75 -1.61
N TYR A 27 1.76 -19.55 -0.74
CA TYR A 27 1.60 -20.36 0.46
C TYR A 27 0.25 -21.06 0.52
N GLU A 28 0.28 -22.34 0.90
CA GLU A 28 -0.91 -23.03 1.40
C GLU A 28 -1.07 -22.74 2.89
N VAL A 29 -2.18 -22.08 3.24
CA VAL A 29 -2.51 -21.65 4.58
C VAL A 29 -3.63 -22.53 5.13
N THR A 30 -3.50 -22.97 6.37
CA THR A 30 -4.59 -23.59 7.15
C THR A 30 -4.76 -22.79 8.43
N VAL A 31 -5.97 -22.29 8.69
CA VAL A 31 -6.31 -21.53 9.89
C VAL A 31 -7.66 -22.02 10.42
N HIS A 32 -7.77 -22.24 11.73
CA HIS A 32 -9.07 -22.48 12.35
C HIS A 32 -9.88 -21.18 12.44
N LEU A 33 -11.07 -21.18 11.86
CA LEU A 33 -12.05 -20.09 12.02
C LEU A 33 -13.06 -20.43 13.10
N ASN A 34 -13.32 -19.46 13.98
CA ASN A 34 -14.50 -19.49 14.84
C ASN A 34 -15.71 -18.95 14.07
N GLN A 35 -16.90 -19.39 14.45
CA GLN A 35 -18.13 -18.75 13.97
C GLN A 35 -18.11 -17.27 14.37
N GLY A 36 -18.43 -16.37 13.43
CA GLY A 36 -18.34 -14.92 13.62
C GLY A 36 -17.13 -14.30 12.90
N TRP A 37 -16.64 -13.18 13.42
CA TRP A 37 -15.51 -12.48 12.82
C TRP A 37 -14.18 -13.16 13.15
N ASN A 38 -13.30 -13.23 12.16
CA ASN A 38 -11.92 -13.62 12.31
C ASN A 38 -11.06 -12.65 11.50
N LEU A 39 -9.81 -12.50 11.92
CA LEU A 39 -8.82 -11.70 11.21
C LEU A 39 -7.70 -12.62 10.73
N ILE A 40 -7.63 -12.84 9.42
CA ILE A 40 -6.71 -13.79 8.80
C ILE A 40 -5.83 -13.12 7.74
N ALA A 41 -4.80 -13.81 7.30
CA ALA A 41 -3.98 -13.38 6.18
C ALA A 41 -4.80 -13.37 4.88
N GLY A 42 -4.60 -12.36 4.03
CA GLY A 42 -5.38 -12.13 2.83
C GLY A 42 -5.37 -13.32 1.85
N THR A 43 -6.49 -13.46 1.14
CA THR A 43 -6.71 -14.46 0.09
C THR A 43 -7.87 -14.00 -0.79
N GLU A 44 -7.86 -14.42 -2.06
CA GLU A 44 -9.01 -14.19 -2.93
C GLU A 44 -10.06 -15.29 -2.68
N PRO A 45 -11.31 -14.94 -2.32
CA PRO A 45 -12.32 -15.90 -1.88
C PRO A 45 -12.73 -16.94 -2.93
N THR A 46 -12.80 -16.57 -4.20
CA THR A 46 -13.35 -17.44 -5.27
C THR A 46 -12.35 -18.44 -5.83
N GLN A 47 -11.05 -18.15 -5.71
CA GLN A 47 -9.94 -18.91 -6.29
C GLN A 47 -9.00 -19.45 -5.21
N GLY A 48 -8.85 -18.72 -4.10
CA GLY A 48 -7.90 -19.06 -3.05
C GLY A 48 -8.36 -20.22 -2.17
N ILE A 49 -9.65 -20.35 -1.87
CA ILE A 49 -10.16 -21.37 -0.94
C ILE A 49 -10.07 -22.77 -1.57
N LEU A 50 -9.36 -23.67 -0.90
CA LEU A 50 -9.12 -25.03 -1.38
C LEU A 50 -10.35 -25.93 -1.18
N ALA A 51 -10.59 -26.83 -2.14
CA ALA A 51 -11.73 -27.73 -2.12
C ALA A 51 -11.76 -28.75 -0.95
N ASN A 52 -10.63 -28.94 -0.26
CA ASN A 52 -10.49 -29.82 0.91
C ASN A 52 -10.53 -29.05 2.25
N SER A 53 -11.00 -27.81 2.23
CA SER A 53 -11.27 -26.96 3.39
C SER A 53 -12.56 -27.39 4.10
N ASP A 54 -12.61 -27.33 5.43
CA ASP A 54 -13.86 -27.58 6.18
C ASP A 54 -14.82 -26.41 6.02
N ILE A 55 -14.27 -25.18 5.97
CA ILE A 55 -14.99 -23.95 5.65
C ILE A 55 -14.85 -23.67 4.16
N GLY A 56 -15.94 -23.82 3.41
CA GLY A 56 -16.01 -23.45 2.00
C GLY A 56 -16.53 -22.03 1.79
N LEU A 57 -16.56 -21.60 0.52
CA LEU A 57 -17.06 -20.28 0.13
C LEU A 57 -18.52 -20.01 0.58
N ASN A 58 -19.35 -21.05 0.61
CA ASN A 58 -20.75 -20.96 1.06
C ASN A 58 -20.88 -20.72 2.57
N ASP A 59 -19.84 -20.99 3.34
CA ASP A 59 -19.83 -20.79 4.79
C ASP A 59 -19.33 -19.38 5.15
N ILE A 60 -18.76 -18.66 4.19
CA ILE A 60 -18.34 -17.27 4.35
C ILE A 60 -19.54 -16.35 4.17
N GLY A 61 -19.75 -15.45 5.14
CA GLY A 61 -20.79 -14.44 5.11
C GLY A 61 -20.34 -13.13 4.46
N ALA A 62 -19.12 -12.70 4.76
CA ALA A 62 -18.53 -11.49 4.21
C ALA A 62 -17.01 -11.53 4.37
N MET A 63 -16.30 -10.83 3.49
CA MET A 63 -14.88 -10.52 3.66
C MET A 63 -14.64 -9.03 3.43
N TRP A 64 -13.76 -8.44 4.24
CA TRP A 64 -13.44 -7.02 4.17
C TRP A 64 -11.94 -6.79 4.20
N TYR A 65 -11.49 -5.94 3.29
CA TYR A 65 -10.15 -5.36 3.27
C TYR A 65 -10.19 -3.95 3.86
N TYR A 66 -9.15 -3.57 4.62
CA TYR A 66 -8.98 -2.18 5.05
C TYR A 66 -7.83 -1.56 4.26
N SER A 67 -8.13 -0.49 3.50
CA SER A 67 -7.08 0.30 2.85
C SER A 67 -6.49 1.29 3.86
N PRO A 68 -5.22 1.12 4.28
CA PRO A 68 -4.59 2.09 5.17
C PRO A 68 -4.32 3.44 4.49
N VAL A 69 -4.18 3.45 3.16
CA VAL A 69 -4.03 4.66 2.34
C VAL A 69 -5.33 5.47 2.32
N LEU A 70 -6.44 4.82 2.01
CA LEU A 70 -7.75 5.47 1.88
C LEU A 70 -8.50 5.57 3.21
N LYS A 71 -8.00 4.91 4.26
CA LYS A 71 -8.58 4.83 5.61
C LYS A 71 -10.04 4.36 5.59
N LYS A 72 -10.32 3.40 4.71
CA LYS A 72 -11.66 2.90 4.41
C LYS A 72 -11.65 1.38 4.28
N TYR A 73 -12.76 0.76 4.70
CA TYR A 73 -13.02 -0.65 4.45
C TYR A 73 -13.69 -0.85 3.10
N TYR A 74 -13.29 -1.92 2.42
CA TYR A 74 -13.87 -2.38 1.16
C TYR A 74 -14.34 -3.81 1.32
N GLN A 75 -15.58 -4.07 0.92
CA GLN A 75 -16.10 -5.42 0.86
C GLN A 75 -15.50 -6.12 -0.36
N ILE A 76 -14.95 -7.32 -0.15
CA ILE A 76 -14.38 -8.14 -1.24
C ILE A 76 -15.24 -9.40 -1.50
N TYR A 77 -16.17 -9.69 -0.60
CA TYR A 77 -17.14 -10.78 -0.75
C TYR A 77 -18.43 -10.49 0.07
N PRO A 78 -19.62 -10.82 -0.45
CA PRO A 78 -19.90 -11.44 -1.75
C PRO A 78 -19.86 -10.48 -2.94
N GLU A 79 -19.91 -9.18 -2.69
CA GLU A 79 -19.74 -8.14 -3.70
C GLU A 79 -18.32 -7.59 -3.58
N ASN A 80 -17.60 -7.54 -4.69
CA ASN A 80 -16.24 -7.00 -4.72
C ASN A 80 -16.29 -5.51 -5.04
N GLU A 81 -16.29 -4.67 -4.00
CA GLU A 81 -16.26 -3.21 -4.11
C GLU A 81 -14.94 -2.70 -4.73
N LEU A 82 -13.88 -3.51 -4.73
CA LEU A 82 -12.59 -3.13 -5.32
C LEU A 82 -12.64 -3.12 -6.85
N ASP A 83 -13.41 -4.03 -7.46
CA ASP A 83 -13.61 -4.04 -8.92
C ASP A 83 -14.27 -2.73 -9.36
N GLN A 84 -15.25 -2.25 -8.59
CA GLN A 84 -15.95 -0.99 -8.85
C GLN A 84 -15.00 0.21 -8.74
N LEU A 85 -14.13 0.26 -7.72
CA LEU A 85 -13.12 1.33 -7.59
C LEU A 85 -12.17 1.39 -8.79
N SER A 86 -11.69 0.23 -9.25
CA SER A 86 -10.76 0.17 -10.37
C SER A 86 -11.39 0.73 -11.65
N MET A 87 -12.68 0.45 -11.86
CA MET A 87 -13.44 0.86 -13.04
C MET A 87 -13.92 2.32 -12.96
N GLU A 88 -14.32 2.80 -11.79
CA GLU A 88 -14.99 4.10 -11.63
C GLU A 88 -14.02 5.24 -11.28
N GLU A 89 -12.99 4.98 -10.48
CA GLU A 89 -12.06 6.00 -10.00
C GLU A 89 -10.73 6.03 -10.77
N GLY A 90 -10.50 5.05 -11.66
CA GLY A 90 -9.20 4.86 -12.32
C GLY A 90 -8.05 4.61 -11.34
N ARG A 91 -8.38 4.26 -10.09
CA ARG A 91 -7.44 3.92 -9.02
C ARG A 91 -7.41 2.41 -8.92
N GLN A 92 -6.45 1.79 -9.60
CA GLN A 92 -6.12 0.40 -9.29
C GLN A 92 -5.41 0.40 -7.94
N LEU A 93 -6.09 -0.15 -6.93
CA LEU A 93 -5.39 -0.66 -5.77
C LEU A 93 -4.62 -1.89 -6.24
N ASP A 94 -3.33 -1.90 -5.92
CA ASP A 94 -2.46 -3.01 -6.24
C ASP A 94 -2.99 -4.29 -5.57
N GLU A 95 -3.37 -5.28 -6.38
CA GLU A 95 -3.95 -6.55 -5.91
C GLU A 95 -2.97 -7.25 -4.95
N ASP A 96 -1.67 -7.11 -5.19
CA ASP A 96 -0.62 -7.64 -4.32
C ASP A 96 -0.71 -7.05 -2.92
N ILE A 97 -0.96 -5.74 -2.79
CA ILE A 97 -1.09 -5.06 -1.49
C ILE A 97 -2.33 -5.56 -0.75
N ILE A 98 -3.43 -5.79 -1.47
CA ILE A 98 -4.68 -6.29 -0.90
C ILE A 98 -4.48 -7.70 -0.37
N LEU A 99 -3.98 -8.62 -1.21
CA LEU A 99 -3.83 -10.04 -0.91
C LEU A 99 -2.73 -10.33 0.13
N THR A 100 -1.76 -9.43 0.29
CA THR A 100 -0.71 -9.55 1.32
C THR A 100 -1.06 -8.85 2.64
N SER A 101 -2.18 -8.12 2.70
CA SER A 101 -2.72 -7.53 3.93
C SER A 101 -3.56 -8.54 4.73
N ALA A 102 -3.80 -8.26 6.02
CA ALA A 102 -4.76 -9.05 6.78
C ALA A 102 -6.19 -8.57 6.48
N MET A 103 -7.13 -9.52 6.46
CA MET A 103 -8.53 -9.29 6.10
C MET A 103 -9.48 -9.80 7.17
N TRP A 104 -10.62 -9.13 7.29
CA TRP A 104 -11.73 -9.66 8.06
C TRP A 104 -12.46 -10.72 7.26
N ILE A 105 -12.78 -11.83 7.92
CA ILE A 105 -13.64 -12.88 7.40
C ILE A 105 -14.73 -13.18 8.42
N TYR A 106 -15.98 -13.10 7.99
CA TYR A 106 -17.12 -13.55 8.78
C TYR A 106 -17.45 -14.99 8.39
N SER A 107 -17.26 -15.94 9.30
CA SER A 107 -17.60 -17.34 9.09
C SER A 107 -18.96 -17.67 9.72
N ARG A 108 -19.84 -18.34 8.97
CA ARG A 108 -21.14 -18.83 9.47
C ARG A 108 -20.98 -20.05 10.36
N ASP A 109 -19.93 -20.82 10.13
CA ASP A 109 -19.59 -22.05 10.85
C ASP A 109 -18.16 -22.00 11.40
N SER A 110 -17.84 -22.89 12.33
CA SER A 110 -16.48 -23.07 12.85
C SER A 110 -15.79 -24.26 12.18
N GLY A 111 -14.52 -24.12 11.83
CA GLY A 111 -13.77 -25.17 11.13
C GLY A 111 -12.45 -24.66 10.58
N ASP A 112 -11.66 -25.56 10.00
CA ASP A 112 -10.40 -25.17 9.37
C ASP A 112 -10.65 -24.66 7.96
N ILE A 113 -10.28 -23.40 7.72
CA ILE A 113 -10.18 -22.87 6.36
C ILE A 113 -8.80 -23.22 5.78
N LYS A 114 -8.78 -23.73 4.55
CA LYS A 114 -7.56 -23.97 3.78
C LYS A 114 -7.58 -23.13 2.52
N TYR A 115 -6.52 -22.37 2.25
CA TYR A 115 -6.47 -21.48 1.09
C TYR A 115 -5.05 -21.28 0.56
N SER A 116 -4.94 -20.90 -0.71
CA SER A 116 -3.72 -20.37 -1.32
C SER A 116 -3.71 -18.84 -1.20
N THR A 117 -2.54 -18.27 -0.96
CA THR A 117 -2.37 -16.81 -0.87
C THR A 117 -2.39 -16.12 -2.22
N LEU A 118 -2.23 -16.89 -3.31
CA LEU A 118 -2.19 -16.49 -4.72
C LEU A 118 -1.08 -15.51 -5.12
N GLU A 119 -0.58 -14.74 -4.16
CA GLU A 119 0.55 -13.83 -4.30
C GLU A 119 1.67 -14.11 -3.29
N ASP A 120 2.86 -13.65 -3.67
CA ASP A 120 4.06 -13.66 -2.84
C ASP A 120 3.97 -12.60 -1.75
N TYR A 121 4.11 -13.02 -0.50
CA TYR A 121 4.24 -12.05 0.59
C TYR A 121 5.55 -11.28 0.45
N PRO A 122 5.52 -9.93 0.48
CA PRO A 122 6.75 -9.17 0.58
C PRO A 122 7.48 -9.58 1.86
N SER A 123 8.80 -9.69 1.75
CA SER A 123 9.67 -9.90 2.89
C SER A 123 9.44 -8.82 3.94
N LEU A 124 9.70 -9.14 5.21
CA LEU A 124 9.45 -8.25 6.33
C LEU A 124 10.08 -6.86 6.13
N GLU A 125 11.25 -6.80 5.51
CA GLU A 125 12.03 -5.58 5.24
C GLU A 125 11.45 -4.72 4.12
N ASN A 126 10.52 -5.25 3.33
CA ASN A 126 9.83 -4.55 2.24
C ASN A 126 8.37 -4.20 2.59
N ARG A 127 7.89 -4.60 3.78
CA ARG A 127 6.51 -4.32 4.21
C ARG A 127 6.33 -2.90 4.68
N GLN A 128 5.70 -2.09 3.83
CA GLN A 128 5.34 -0.72 4.12
C GLN A 128 4.09 -0.65 4.98
N LEU A 129 4.10 0.22 5.99
CA LEU A 129 2.94 0.60 6.80
C LEU A 129 2.68 2.10 6.64
N HIS A 130 1.42 2.49 6.58
CA HIS A 130 1.03 3.89 6.49
C HIS A 130 0.67 4.47 7.86
N ALA A 131 0.83 5.77 8.01
CA ALA A 131 0.49 6.51 9.21
C ALA A 131 -0.97 6.22 9.65
N GLY A 132 -1.13 5.74 10.89
CA GLY A 132 -2.42 5.29 11.41
C GLY A 132 -2.48 3.77 11.56
N TRP A 133 -3.66 3.20 11.32
CA TRP A 133 -3.94 1.78 11.51
C TRP A 133 -3.60 0.98 10.25
N ASN A 134 -3.05 -0.23 10.44
CA ASN A 134 -2.73 -1.17 9.37
C ASN A 134 -3.14 -2.57 9.84
N LEU A 135 -3.73 -3.37 8.94
CA LEU A 135 -4.00 -4.79 9.16
C LEU A 135 -2.87 -5.59 8.51
N VAL A 136 -2.08 -6.30 9.31
CA VAL A 136 -0.86 -6.99 8.86
C VAL A 136 -1.01 -8.48 9.07
N SER A 137 -0.75 -9.26 8.02
CA SER A 137 -0.71 -10.73 8.06
C SER A 137 0.57 -11.21 8.76
N VAL A 138 0.43 -12.13 9.72
CA VAL A 138 1.57 -12.79 10.36
C VAL A 138 2.08 -13.91 9.46
N THR A 139 3.28 -13.74 8.92
CA THR A 139 3.96 -14.70 8.02
C THR A 139 5.00 -15.55 8.75
N PRO A 140 5.55 -16.61 8.11
CA PRO A 140 6.53 -17.51 8.72
C PRO A 140 7.84 -16.81 9.11
N GLU A 141 8.17 -15.67 8.51
CA GLU A 141 9.33 -14.87 8.93
C GLU A 141 9.10 -14.11 10.25
N MET A 142 7.83 -13.89 10.62
CA MET A 142 7.44 -13.11 11.79
C MET A 142 7.27 -13.97 13.04
N ALA A 143 7.18 -15.28 12.89
CA ALA A 143 6.88 -16.23 13.93
C ALA A 143 7.82 -17.44 13.87
N ALA A 144 8.05 -18.08 15.02
CA ALA A 144 8.84 -19.31 15.07
C ALA A 144 8.36 -20.24 16.18
N ASP A 145 8.85 -21.48 16.18
CA ASP A 145 8.70 -22.35 17.35
C ASP A 145 9.63 -21.88 18.47
N ILE A 146 9.12 -20.93 19.27
CA ILE A 146 9.85 -20.28 20.36
C ILE A 146 10.37 -21.28 21.38
N ASN A 147 9.76 -22.46 21.52
CA ASN A 147 10.21 -23.50 22.44
C ASN A 147 11.45 -24.23 21.91
N ASN A 148 11.60 -24.34 20.59
CA ASN A 148 12.70 -25.02 19.92
C ASN A 148 13.89 -24.10 19.56
N LEU A 149 13.78 -22.78 19.77
CA LEU A 149 14.90 -21.85 19.59
C LEU A 149 15.95 -21.99 20.72
N PRO A 150 17.25 -22.16 20.41
CA PRO A 150 18.27 -22.52 21.39
C PRO A 150 18.68 -21.37 22.33
N THR A 151 18.53 -20.11 21.90
CA THR A 151 18.99 -18.95 22.70
C THR A 151 17.87 -17.96 23.02
N VAL A 152 18.06 -17.16 24.07
CA VAL A 152 17.13 -16.08 24.40
C VAL A 152 17.17 -15.00 23.31
N GLU A 153 18.36 -14.72 22.78
CA GLU A 153 18.59 -13.74 21.72
C GLU A 153 17.80 -14.08 20.44
N GLU A 154 17.77 -15.34 20.02
CA GLU A 154 16.96 -15.77 18.87
C GLU A 154 15.47 -15.62 19.13
N LYS A 155 15.00 -15.96 20.35
CA LYS A 155 13.59 -15.78 20.72
C LYS A 155 13.16 -14.31 20.69
N GLN A 156 14.07 -13.36 20.93
CA GLN A 156 13.74 -11.92 20.92
C GLN A 156 13.52 -11.38 19.50
N LYS A 157 14.04 -12.04 18.47
CA LYS A 157 13.87 -11.61 17.06
C LYS A 157 12.42 -11.65 16.60
N TYR A 158 11.61 -12.52 17.20
CA TYR A 158 10.19 -12.73 16.85
C TYR A 158 9.23 -11.86 17.68
N THR A 159 9.72 -10.73 18.20
CA THR A 159 8.89 -9.72 18.88
C THR A 159 8.58 -8.57 17.93
N LEU A 160 7.42 -7.93 18.08
CA LEU A 160 7.08 -6.76 17.25
C LEU A 160 8.11 -5.63 17.39
N ASN A 161 8.67 -5.43 18.59
CA ASN A 161 9.71 -4.43 18.81
C ASN A 161 11.02 -4.76 18.06
N ALA A 162 11.36 -6.03 17.90
CA ALA A 162 12.52 -6.43 17.10
C ALA A 162 12.26 -6.32 15.59
N MET A 163 11.00 -6.46 15.16
CA MET A 163 10.58 -6.44 13.76
C MET A 163 10.08 -5.07 13.26
N LYS A 164 10.16 -4.02 14.09
CA LYS A 164 9.58 -2.72 13.75
C LYS A 164 10.27 -1.97 12.61
N GLY A 165 11.49 -2.33 12.22
CA GLY A 165 12.24 -1.61 11.19
C GLY A 165 12.34 -0.10 11.47
N SER A 166 11.88 0.73 10.53
CA SER A 166 11.80 2.19 10.69
C SER A 166 10.53 2.66 11.39
N CYS A 167 9.63 1.75 11.77
CA CYS A 167 8.33 2.09 12.34
C CYS A 167 8.40 2.51 13.81
N SER A 168 7.75 3.63 14.09
CA SER A 168 7.37 4.04 15.44
C SER A 168 5.98 3.50 15.77
N MET A 169 5.95 2.24 16.23
CA MET A 169 4.72 1.55 16.63
C MET A 169 4.14 2.15 17.92
N GLN A 170 2.90 2.59 17.86
CA GLN A 170 2.17 3.15 18.99
C GLN A 170 1.39 2.08 19.75
N LYS A 171 0.72 1.19 19.02
CA LYS A 171 -0.17 0.16 19.56
C LYS A 171 -0.20 -1.06 18.64
N ALA A 172 -0.46 -2.23 19.20
CA ALA A 172 -0.74 -3.44 18.45
C ALA A 172 -1.84 -4.25 19.13
N TYR A 173 -2.65 -4.97 18.34
CA TYR A 173 -3.74 -5.80 18.83
C TYR A 173 -3.84 -7.11 18.04
N PHE A 174 -4.31 -8.16 18.74
CA PHE A 174 -4.80 -9.39 18.14
C PHE A 174 -6.32 -9.45 18.29
N PHE A 175 -7.03 -9.99 17.31
CA PHE A 175 -8.47 -10.23 17.45
C PHE A 175 -8.74 -11.64 17.95
N ASP A 176 -9.22 -11.77 19.18
CA ASP A 176 -9.63 -13.05 19.74
C ASP A 176 -10.99 -13.43 19.15
N SER A 177 -10.98 -14.27 18.11
CA SER A 177 -12.21 -14.69 17.45
C SER A 177 -13.07 -15.65 18.28
N ALA A 178 -12.54 -16.29 19.33
CA ALA A 178 -13.37 -17.11 20.22
C ALA A 178 -14.26 -16.22 21.10
N ASN A 179 -13.72 -15.09 21.56
CA ASN A 179 -14.41 -14.15 22.44
C ASN A 179 -14.97 -12.91 21.70
N GLN A 180 -14.67 -12.77 20.40
CA GLN A 180 -15.05 -11.64 19.53
C GLN A 180 -14.59 -10.27 20.09
N GLU A 181 -13.36 -10.20 20.57
CA GLU A 181 -12.80 -8.99 21.18
C GLU A 181 -11.36 -8.71 20.77
N TRP A 182 -10.94 -7.44 20.93
CA TRP A 182 -9.55 -7.05 20.72
C TRP A 182 -8.73 -7.27 21.98
N LEU A 183 -7.63 -8.01 21.83
CA LEU A 183 -6.62 -8.16 22.86
C LEU A 183 -5.42 -7.28 22.53
N GLU A 184 -5.01 -6.45 23.48
CA GLU A 184 -3.78 -5.67 23.34
C GLU A 184 -2.57 -6.62 23.23
N LEU A 185 -1.73 -6.36 22.24
CA LEU A 185 -0.55 -7.17 21.93
C LEU A 185 0.70 -6.37 22.34
N PRO A 186 1.31 -6.67 23.51
CA PRO A 186 2.51 -5.96 23.94
C PRO A 186 3.61 -6.12 22.89
N LEU A 187 4.35 -5.05 22.58
CA LEU A 187 5.40 -5.10 21.54
C LEU A 187 6.55 -6.08 21.85
N THR A 188 6.64 -6.54 23.10
CA THR A 188 7.61 -7.50 23.61
C THR A 188 7.13 -8.95 23.54
N ILE A 189 5.87 -9.19 23.15
CA ILE A 189 5.35 -10.54 22.99
C ILE A 189 5.99 -11.20 21.78
N LYS A 190 6.26 -12.50 21.89
CA LYS A 190 6.85 -13.30 20.82
C LYS A 190 5.72 -13.93 20.02
N LEU A 191 5.76 -13.73 18.72
CA LEU A 191 4.87 -14.45 17.81
C LEU A 191 5.44 -15.85 17.61
N ASP A 192 4.60 -16.85 17.81
CA ASP A 192 4.93 -18.25 17.57
C ASP A 192 4.14 -18.82 16.38
N ASN A 193 4.41 -20.07 16.02
CA ASN A 193 3.78 -20.71 14.88
C ASN A 193 2.24 -20.74 14.92
N THR A 194 1.62 -20.62 16.10
CA THR A 194 0.15 -20.56 16.22
C THR A 194 -0.44 -19.24 15.72
N HIS A 195 0.41 -18.22 15.54
CA HIS A 195 0.03 -16.90 15.04
C HIS A 195 0.10 -16.81 13.52
N ILE A 196 0.83 -17.70 12.85
CA ILE A 196 1.02 -17.69 11.39
C ILE A 196 -0.34 -17.79 10.69
N GLY A 197 -0.54 -17.00 9.63
CA GLY A 197 -1.81 -16.96 8.88
C GLY A 197 -2.92 -16.16 9.55
N ARG A 198 -2.73 -15.65 10.77
CA ARG A 198 -3.65 -14.71 11.42
C ARG A 198 -3.24 -13.26 11.10
N GLY A 199 -4.17 -12.34 11.26
CA GLY A 199 -3.89 -10.91 11.17
C GLY A 199 -3.65 -10.25 12.53
N ILE A 200 -2.89 -9.16 12.52
CA ILE A 200 -2.70 -8.25 13.64
C ILE A 200 -3.02 -6.81 13.20
N LEU A 201 -3.53 -6.01 14.14
CA LEU A 201 -3.78 -4.59 13.92
C LEU A 201 -2.62 -3.78 14.52
N ILE A 202 -1.92 -3.00 13.70
CA ILE A 202 -0.78 -2.17 14.13
C ILE A 202 -1.09 -0.70 13.89
N LYS A 203 -0.81 0.14 14.89
CA LYS A 203 -0.82 1.60 14.74
C LYS A 203 0.59 2.17 14.67
N VAL A 204 0.90 2.94 13.63
CA VAL A 204 2.19 3.66 13.47
C VAL A 204 1.97 5.17 13.39
N SER A 205 2.96 5.96 13.83
CA SER A 205 2.85 7.42 13.86
C SER A 205 3.08 8.10 12.50
N SER A 206 3.82 7.45 11.62
CA SER A 206 4.20 7.92 10.28
C SER A 206 4.37 6.73 9.36
N ASP A 207 4.36 6.98 8.05
CA ASP A 207 4.71 5.97 7.05
C ASP A 207 6.10 5.40 7.34
N CYS A 208 6.24 4.09 7.20
CA CYS A 208 7.46 3.37 7.58
C CYS A 208 7.52 1.99 6.92
N THR A 209 8.62 1.28 7.15
CA THR A 209 8.82 -0.09 6.69
C THR A 209 9.17 -0.96 7.89
N LEU A 210 8.54 -2.13 7.99
CA LEU A 210 8.93 -3.16 8.95
C LEU A 210 10.34 -3.67 8.62
N GLY A 211 10.95 -4.40 9.55
CA GLY A 211 12.28 -4.95 9.37
C GLY A 211 12.95 -5.36 10.66
N THR A 212 13.95 -6.23 10.57
CA THR A 212 14.67 -6.68 11.77
C THR A 212 15.63 -5.60 12.26
N SER A 213 15.56 -5.29 13.55
CA SER A 213 16.44 -4.36 14.24
C SER A 213 17.86 -4.94 14.30
N GLY A 214 18.61 -4.84 13.19
CA GLY A 214 19.92 -5.47 13.04
C GLY A 214 20.42 -5.60 11.60
N SER A 215 19.58 -5.42 10.58
CA SER A 215 19.97 -5.48 9.17
C SER A 215 20.22 -4.12 8.51
N SER A 216 20.10 -3.00 9.23
CA SER A 216 20.68 -1.73 8.79
C SER A 216 22.21 -1.75 8.97
N THR A 217 22.89 -2.72 8.37
CA THR A 217 24.24 -2.46 7.85
C THR A 217 24.03 -1.61 6.60
N SER A 218 23.82 -0.30 6.78
CA SER A 218 24.29 0.62 5.75
C SER A 218 25.74 0.21 5.49
N PRO A 219 26.14 -0.11 4.23
CA PRO A 219 27.50 -0.54 3.95
C PRO A 219 28.47 0.47 4.58
N PRO A 220 29.56 0.02 5.24
CA PRO A 220 30.52 0.96 5.82
C PRO A 220 30.93 1.94 4.72
N GLY A 221 30.72 3.24 4.98
CA GLY A 221 31.03 4.29 4.02
C GLY A 221 32.45 4.08 3.52
N LEU A 222 32.60 3.94 2.20
CA LEU A 222 33.91 3.77 1.58
C LEU A 222 34.79 4.97 1.98
N PRO A 223 36.07 4.77 2.34
CA PRO A 223 36.97 5.88 2.60
C PRO A 223 37.10 6.73 1.33
N GLY A 224 36.49 7.91 1.30
CA GLY A 224 36.44 8.75 0.11
C GLY A 224 35.39 8.36 -0.94
N GLY A 225 34.39 7.54 -0.59
CA GLY A 225 33.18 7.42 -1.39
C GLY A 225 32.45 8.75 -1.36
N GLY A 226 32.34 9.40 -2.51
CA GLY A 226 31.60 10.65 -2.66
C GLY A 226 30.23 10.50 -1.98
N GLU A 227 29.84 11.53 -1.23
CA GLU A 227 28.48 11.67 -0.76
C GLU A 227 27.57 11.30 -1.94
N ASN A 228 26.77 10.24 -1.82
CA ASN A 228 25.60 10.15 -2.67
C ASN A 228 24.92 11.50 -2.44
N PRO A 229 24.80 12.36 -3.46
CA PRO A 229 24.18 13.65 -3.27
C PRO A 229 22.87 13.37 -2.56
N PRO A 230 22.56 14.08 -1.46
CA PRO A 230 21.35 13.84 -0.69
C PRO A 230 20.22 13.70 -1.69
N LEU A 231 19.50 12.56 -1.62
CA LEU A 231 18.36 12.26 -2.49
C LEU A 231 17.55 13.54 -2.62
N GLU A 232 17.59 14.13 -3.81
CA GLU A 232 17.10 15.48 -4.01
C GLU A 232 15.57 15.41 -3.86
N GLU A 233 15.10 15.78 -2.66
CA GLU A 233 13.69 15.73 -2.32
C GLU A 233 12.95 16.70 -3.23
N ILE A 234 11.85 16.25 -3.85
CA ILE A 234 11.06 17.09 -4.76
C ILE A 234 10.46 18.26 -3.96
N SER A 235 11.15 19.40 -3.97
CA SER A 235 10.74 20.59 -3.25
C SER A 235 10.06 21.57 -4.20
N ILE A 236 8.74 21.43 -4.31
CA ILE A 236 7.88 22.36 -5.04
C ILE A 236 7.05 23.19 -4.06
N ASP A 237 7.09 24.50 -4.24
CA ASP A 237 6.22 25.43 -3.52
C ASP A 237 4.79 25.28 -4.05
N ALA A 238 3.93 24.82 -3.15
CA ALA A 238 2.53 24.55 -3.41
C ALA A 238 1.72 25.29 -2.34
N PRO A 239 1.38 26.57 -2.56
CA PRO A 239 0.63 27.34 -1.59
C PRO A 239 -0.75 26.71 -1.38
N GLN A 240 -1.31 26.88 -0.17
CA GLN A 240 -2.63 26.31 0.15
C GLN A 240 -3.77 26.84 -0.74
N GLN A 241 -3.57 27.99 -1.37
CA GLN A 241 -4.57 28.69 -2.18
C GLN A 241 -3.93 29.34 -3.41
N ILE A 242 -4.54 29.17 -4.58
CA ILE A 242 -4.18 29.90 -5.81
C ILE A 242 -5.47 30.35 -6.50
N ALA A 243 -5.76 31.66 -6.45
CA ALA A 243 -6.85 32.29 -7.21
C ALA A 243 -8.20 31.55 -7.15
N GLY A 244 -8.64 31.17 -5.94
CA GLY A 244 -9.90 30.45 -5.71
C GLY A 244 -9.82 28.92 -5.84
N TYR A 245 -8.61 28.37 -6.03
CA TYR A 245 -8.36 26.94 -5.91
C TYR A 245 -7.69 26.63 -4.57
N SER A 246 -8.21 25.62 -3.88
CA SER A 246 -7.66 25.05 -2.65
C SER A 246 -6.75 23.87 -2.95
N LEU A 247 -5.63 23.77 -2.25
CA LEU A 247 -4.78 22.57 -2.27
C LEU A 247 -5.51 21.41 -1.56
N GLU A 248 -5.94 20.40 -2.32
CA GLU A 248 -6.63 19.22 -1.80
C GLU A 248 -5.63 18.15 -1.34
N SER A 249 -4.64 17.84 -2.18
CA SER A 249 -3.67 16.80 -1.88
C SER A 249 -2.27 17.15 -2.37
N LYS A 250 -1.25 16.67 -1.65
CA LYS A 250 0.17 16.81 -1.97
C LYS A 250 0.89 15.51 -1.62
N ASN A 251 1.09 14.66 -2.61
CA ASN A 251 1.69 13.34 -2.46
C ASN A 251 2.97 13.28 -3.27
N PHE A 252 4.10 12.91 -2.66
CA PHE A 252 5.34 12.64 -3.37
C PHE A 252 5.66 11.16 -3.27
N TYR A 253 5.96 10.54 -4.40
CA TYR A 253 6.33 9.13 -4.45
C TYR A 253 7.80 9.01 -4.07
N VAL A 254 8.06 8.24 -3.02
CA VAL A 254 9.42 8.00 -2.51
C VAL A 254 10.18 7.03 -3.43
N ASN A 255 9.43 6.11 -4.04
CA ASN A 255 9.95 5.06 -4.89
C ASN A 255 10.35 5.62 -6.26
N GLU A 256 11.51 5.16 -6.72
CA GLU A 256 11.98 5.41 -8.08
C GLU A 256 11.25 4.47 -9.04
N GLU A 257 10.73 5.01 -10.12
CA GLU A 257 10.11 4.26 -11.22
C GLU A 257 11.07 4.28 -12.41
N CYS A 258 11.52 3.10 -12.86
CA CYS A 258 12.35 2.95 -14.05
C CYS A 258 11.53 2.37 -15.20
N VAL A 259 11.52 3.07 -16.34
CA VAL A 259 10.72 2.70 -17.52
C VAL A 259 11.64 2.50 -18.73
N VAL A 260 11.31 1.50 -19.54
CA VAL A 260 11.90 1.28 -20.86
C VAL A 260 10.93 1.75 -21.93
N TYR A 261 11.25 2.85 -22.61
CA TYR A 261 10.40 3.40 -23.68
C TYR A 261 11.22 3.56 -24.97
N MET A 262 10.72 2.99 -26.07
CA MET A 262 11.41 2.98 -27.37
C MET A 262 12.86 2.46 -27.28
N GLY A 263 13.13 1.49 -26.39
CA GLY A 263 14.47 0.93 -26.18
C GLY A 263 15.42 1.81 -25.37
N LYS A 264 14.93 2.92 -24.80
CA LYS A 264 15.68 3.79 -23.90
C LYS A 264 15.21 3.59 -22.47
N ASN A 265 16.16 3.62 -21.53
CA ASN A 265 15.87 3.45 -20.11
C ASN A 265 16.01 4.79 -19.41
N PHE A 266 15.03 5.15 -18.61
CA PHE A 266 15.10 6.29 -17.71
C PHE A 266 14.41 5.97 -16.40
N CYS A 267 14.86 6.60 -15.33
CA CYS A 267 14.26 6.47 -14.01
C CYS A 267 13.81 7.83 -13.52
N LYS A 268 12.66 7.86 -12.85
CA LYS A 268 12.04 9.08 -12.36
C LYS A 268 11.46 8.89 -10.97
N LYS A 269 11.37 9.99 -10.24
CA LYS A 269 10.54 10.13 -9.04
C LYS A 269 9.53 11.23 -9.30
N GLY A 270 8.29 10.96 -8.94
CA GLY A 270 7.19 11.88 -9.20
C GLY A 270 6.49 12.32 -7.92
N GLY A 271 5.61 13.29 -8.06
CA GLY A 271 4.54 13.55 -7.11
C GLY A 271 3.27 13.97 -7.83
N ARG A 272 2.22 14.18 -7.06
CA ARG A 272 0.99 14.81 -7.50
C ARG A 272 0.58 15.84 -6.47
N ILE A 273 0.32 17.05 -6.97
CA ILE A 273 -0.26 18.16 -6.24
C ILE A 273 -1.61 18.44 -6.90
N GLU A 274 -2.67 18.51 -6.12
CA GLU A 274 -4.03 18.66 -6.63
C GLU A 274 -4.68 19.91 -6.08
N TYR A 275 -5.13 20.76 -7.00
CA TYR A 275 -5.88 21.97 -6.69
C TYR A 275 -7.32 21.81 -7.16
N ILE A 276 -8.28 22.05 -6.27
CA ILE A 276 -9.73 21.98 -6.58
C ILE A 276 -10.35 23.36 -6.39
N ASN A 277 -11.23 23.76 -7.30
CA ASN A 277 -12.10 24.90 -7.11
C ASN A 277 -13.49 24.41 -6.73
N GLU A 278 -13.88 24.69 -5.48
CA GLU A 278 -15.14 24.23 -4.89
C GLU A 278 -16.38 24.75 -5.64
N ASP A 279 -16.28 25.86 -6.36
CA ASP A 279 -17.39 26.50 -7.06
C ASP A 279 -17.58 25.99 -8.50
N SER A 280 -16.63 25.23 -9.07
CA SER A 280 -16.63 24.92 -10.51
C SER A 280 -16.38 23.46 -10.89
N ASP A 281 -16.34 22.55 -9.91
CA ASP A 281 -15.99 21.14 -10.10
C ASP A 281 -14.69 20.93 -10.90
N LYS A 282 -13.82 21.94 -10.98
CA LYS A 282 -12.55 21.89 -11.73
C LYS A 282 -11.44 21.46 -10.81
N ALA A 283 -10.59 20.57 -11.31
CA ALA A 283 -9.35 20.19 -10.67
C ALA A 283 -8.15 20.36 -11.60
N ILE A 284 -7.03 20.78 -11.02
CA ILE A 284 -5.74 20.94 -11.69
C ILE A 284 -4.74 20.05 -10.97
N HIS A 285 -4.13 19.12 -11.71
CA HIS A 285 -3.04 18.30 -11.19
C HIS A 285 -1.73 18.89 -11.67
N ILE A 286 -0.79 19.07 -10.74
CA ILE A 286 0.59 19.45 -10.99
C ILE A 286 1.46 18.24 -10.62
N ILE A 287 2.25 17.77 -11.57
CA ILE A 287 2.97 16.50 -11.54
C ILE A 287 4.47 16.81 -11.58
N PRO A 288 5.07 17.23 -10.46
CA PRO A 288 6.50 17.46 -10.43
C PRO A 288 7.24 16.13 -10.52
N THR A 289 8.24 16.09 -11.39
CA THR A 289 9.02 14.89 -11.67
C THR A 289 10.50 15.23 -11.70
N VAL A 290 11.31 14.42 -11.01
CA VAL A 290 12.77 14.46 -11.05
C VAL A 290 13.26 13.20 -11.73
N MET A 291 13.99 13.38 -12.82
CA MET A 291 14.69 12.31 -13.52
C MET A 291 15.93 11.95 -12.71
N THR A 292 15.98 10.72 -12.20
CA THR A 292 17.12 10.20 -11.45
C THR A 292 18.14 9.55 -12.36
N SER A 293 17.72 9.10 -13.54
CA SER A 293 18.59 8.73 -14.65
C SER A 293 17.88 8.87 -16.00
N GLY A 294 18.62 9.03 -17.08
CA GLY A 294 18.07 9.04 -18.43
C GLY A 294 17.27 10.29 -18.81
N ALA A 295 17.64 11.48 -18.30
CA ALA A 295 16.88 12.71 -18.54
C ALA A 295 16.85 13.12 -20.03
N GLU A 296 17.97 12.96 -20.75
CA GLU A 296 18.05 13.26 -22.19
C GLU A 296 17.23 12.26 -23.00
N GLU A 297 17.31 10.98 -22.65
CA GLU A 297 16.49 9.92 -23.23
C GLU A 297 14.99 10.21 -23.06
N TYR A 298 14.61 10.72 -21.89
CA TYR A 298 13.23 11.12 -21.60
C TYR A 298 12.80 12.34 -22.42
N LYS A 299 13.64 13.36 -22.57
CA LYS A 299 13.38 14.51 -23.45
C LYS A 299 13.16 14.08 -24.90
N GLU A 300 14.00 13.17 -25.39
CA GLU A 300 13.85 12.62 -26.74
C GLU A 300 12.58 11.77 -26.88
N ALA A 301 12.18 11.05 -25.83
CA ALA A 301 10.90 10.33 -25.80
C ALA A 301 9.70 11.28 -25.82
N LEU A 302 9.75 12.40 -25.09
CA LEU A 302 8.70 13.41 -25.14
C LEU A 302 8.55 14.02 -26.54
N LYS A 303 9.67 14.30 -27.23
CA LYS A 303 9.65 14.80 -28.61
C LYS A 303 8.97 13.82 -29.62
N SER A 304 8.79 12.55 -29.27
CA SER A 304 8.09 11.58 -30.14
C SER A 304 6.59 11.46 -29.86
N VAL A 305 6.10 12.01 -28.75
CA VAL A 305 4.70 11.88 -28.29
C VAL A 305 4.00 13.24 -28.19
N TYR A 306 4.75 14.31 -27.93
CA TYR A 306 4.24 15.66 -27.69
C TYR A 306 4.81 16.66 -28.69
N ASP A 307 3.99 17.66 -29.02
CA ASP A 307 4.42 18.78 -29.83
C ASP A 307 5.07 19.84 -28.92
N LEU A 308 6.29 20.27 -29.27
CA LEU A 308 6.99 21.32 -28.55
C LEU A 308 6.56 22.69 -29.10
N ASN A 309 5.89 23.49 -28.27
CA ASN A 309 5.44 24.81 -28.66
C ASN A 309 6.57 25.86 -28.60
N SER A 310 6.29 27.10 -29.00
CA SER A 310 7.27 28.20 -29.00
C SER A 310 7.76 28.64 -27.62
N GLU A 311 7.12 28.18 -26.55
CA GLU A 311 7.44 28.47 -25.15
C GLU A 311 8.24 27.33 -24.49
N ASN A 312 8.68 26.33 -25.26
CA ASN A 312 9.34 25.10 -24.77
C ASN A 312 8.45 24.25 -23.85
N ILE A 313 7.13 24.26 -24.09
CA ILE A 313 6.18 23.39 -23.41
C ILE A 313 5.81 22.25 -24.37
N TYR A 314 5.94 21.01 -23.90
CA TYR A 314 5.46 19.81 -24.56
C TYR A 314 3.95 19.70 -24.35
N GLU A 315 3.16 19.72 -25.40
CA GLU A 315 1.70 19.58 -25.34
C GLU A 315 1.26 18.32 -26.07
N SER A 316 0.36 17.55 -25.46
CA SER A 316 -0.16 16.34 -26.10
C SER A 316 -1.16 16.75 -27.16
N SER A 317 -0.89 16.39 -28.42
CA SER A 317 -1.86 16.54 -29.51
C SER A 317 -2.93 15.42 -29.52
N ASN A 318 -2.84 14.47 -28.59
CA ASN A 318 -3.72 13.32 -28.48
C ASN A 318 -4.71 13.45 -27.30
N GLU A 319 -5.47 12.39 -27.04
CA GLU A 319 -6.50 12.33 -25.99
C GLU A 319 -5.97 12.50 -24.55
N GLU A 320 -4.65 12.49 -24.35
CA GLU A 320 -4.07 12.58 -23.01
C GLU A 320 -4.21 13.96 -22.36
N LYS A 321 -4.42 15.01 -23.17
CA LYS A 321 -4.72 16.40 -22.76
C LYS A 321 -3.87 16.85 -21.58
N GLU A 322 -2.57 16.90 -21.80
CA GLU A 322 -1.59 17.28 -20.80
C GLU A 322 -0.49 18.15 -21.40
N ALA A 323 0.15 18.94 -20.53
CA ALA A 323 1.30 19.75 -20.91
C ALA A 323 2.45 19.52 -19.93
N MET A 324 3.68 19.60 -20.40
CA MET A 324 4.86 19.37 -19.59
C MET A 324 5.98 20.32 -19.97
N TRP A 325 6.80 20.74 -19.02
CA TRP A 325 8.01 21.51 -19.32
C TRP A 325 9.11 21.20 -18.32
N PHE A 326 10.35 21.26 -18.80
CA PHE A 326 11.53 21.21 -17.95
C PHE A 326 11.80 22.60 -17.41
N TYR A 327 12.06 22.71 -16.12
CA TYR A 327 12.49 23.97 -15.48
C TYR A 327 13.92 23.87 -14.93
N GLN A 328 14.49 22.66 -14.92
CA GLN A 328 15.90 22.34 -14.72
C GLN A 328 16.29 21.16 -15.62
N GLU A 329 17.57 20.84 -15.70
CA GLU A 329 18.10 19.80 -16.62
C GLU A 329 17.42 18.44 -16.45
N ASN A 330 17.13 18.05 -15.21
CA ASN A 330 16.52 16.79 -14.81
C ASN A 330 15.17 16.95 -14.10
N MET A 331 14.62 18.17 -14.00
CA MET A 331 13.33 18.40 -13.35
C MET A 331 12.30 18.97 -14.32
N LEU A 332 11.10 18.41 -14.25
CA LEU A 332 9.98 18.82 -15.08
C LEU A 332 8.68 18.91 -14.27
N ILE A 333 7.77 19.73 -14.75
CA ILE A 333 6.40 19.81 -14.26
C ILE A 333 5.49 19.33 -15.39
N GLY A 334 4.69 18.30 -15.10
CA GLY A 334 3.52 17.96 -15.90
C GLY A 334 2.27 18.63 -15.33
N VAL A 335 1.30 18.96 -16.18
CA VAL A 335 -0.01 19.47 -15.77
C VAL A 335 -1.14 18.77 -16.49
N GLN A 336 -2.20 18.48 -15.74
CA GLN A 336 -3.43 17.90 -16.24
C GLN A 336 -4.63 18.69 -15.69
N MET A 337 -5.67 18.87 -16.50
CA MET A 337 -6.91 19.55 -16.10
C MET A 337 -8.09 18.58 -16.15
N TYR A 338 -8.96 18.67 -15.15
CA TYR A 338 -10.11 17.79 -15.00
C TYR A 338 -11.39 18.57 -14.69
N TYR A 339 -12.53 18.04 -15.16
CA TYR A 339 -13.83 18.26 -14.53
C TYR A 339 -14.19 17.05 -13.68
N TYR A 340 -14.66 17.32 -12.47
CA TYR A 340 -15.29 16.33 -11.61
C TYR A 340 -16.79 16.32 -11.82
N THR A 341 -17.35 15.13 -11.93
CA THR A 341 -18.80 14.93 -11.86
C THR A 341 -19.08 14.21 -10.56
N ASN A 342 -19.84 14.84 -9.67
CA ASN A 342 -20.27 14.21 -8.44
C ASN A 342 -21.34 13.16 -8.77
N ASN A 343 -21.06 11.91 -8.41
CA ASN A 343 -21.96 10.78 -8.64
C ASN A 343 -23.00 10.66 -7.51
N PRO A 344 -24.14 9.98 -7.73
CA PRO A 344 -25.20 9.85 -6.72
C PRO A 344 -24.77 9.14 -5.42
N ASP A 345 -23.72 8.32 -5.48
CA ASP A 345 -23.11 7.61 -4.35
C ASP A 345 -22.11 8.48 -3.55
N GLY A 346 -21.84 9.70 -4.01
CA GLY A 346 -20.87 10.62 -3.43
C GLY A 346 -19.44 10.48 -3.97
N SER A 347 -19.17 9.57 -4.92
CA SER A 347 -17.88 9.50 -5.62
C SER A 347 -17.75 10.62 -6.65
N ARG A 348 -16.55 10.81 -7.21
CA ARG A 348 -16.27 11.80 -8.26
C ARG A 348 -15.67 11.12 -9.48
N THR A 349 -16.33 11.24 -10.62
CA THR A 349 -15.73 10.84 -11.90
C THR A 349 -14.93 11.99 -12.49
N ALA A 350 -13.67 11.71 -12.87
CA ALA A 350 -12.77 12.68 -13.47
C ALA A 350 -12.77 12.60 -15.00
N SER A 351 -13.01 13.72 -15.66
CA SER A 351 -12.93 13.84 -17.13
C SER A 351 -11.83 14.82 -17.51
N LYS A 352 -10.82 14.35 -18.24
CA LYS A 352 -9.72 15.19 -18.75
C LYS A 352 -10.23 16.25 -19.72
N VAL A 353 -9.75 17.48 -19.56
CA VAL A 353 -10.07 18.61 -20.45
C VAL A 353 -8.83 19.19 -21.08
N GLU A 354 -9.05 19.93 -22.18
CA GLU A 354 -7.98 20.59 -22.91
C GLU A 354 -7.20 21.52 -21.97
N ILE A 355 -5.88 21.46 -22.07
CA ILE A 355 -5.00 22.27 -21.22
C ILE A 355 -5.08 23.71 -21.67
N ASN A 356 -5.21 24.61 -20.69
CA ASN A 356 -5.06 26.03 -20.89
C ASN A 356 -3.89 26.52 -20.03
N THR A 357 -2.75 26.81 -20.65
CA THR A 357 -1.54 27.30 -19.94
C THR A 357 -1.74 28.68 -19.31
N ASP A 358 -2.73 29.45 -19.76
CA ASP A 358 -3.16 30.70 -19.11
C ASP A 358 -4.06 30.48 -17.89
N HIS A 359 -4.42 29.22 -17.54
CA HIS A 359 -5.16 28.92 -16.34
C HIS A 359 -4.38 29.39 -15.10
N VAL A 360 -5.03 30.11 -14.18
CA VAL A 360 -4.39 30.79 -13.04
C VAL A 360 -3.47 29.90 -12.19
N VAL A 361 -3.84 28.63 -11.99
CA VAL A 361 -3.01 27.64 -11.29
C VAL A 361 -1.79 27.25 -12.12
N ILE A 362 -1.97 26.94 -13.41
CA ILE A 362 -0.87 26.52 -14.29
C ILE A 362 0.10 27.67 -14.50
N LYS A 363 -0.42 28.89 -14.72
CA LYS A 363 0.34 30.13 -14.84
C LYS A 363 1.20 30.41 -13.61
N TYR A 364 0.68 30.16 -12.39
CA TYR A 364 1.49 30.26 -11.17
C TYR A 364 2.72 29.36 -11.21
N PHE A 365 2.58 28.11 -11.65
CA PHE A 365 3.71 27.17 -11.75
C PHE A 365 4.65 27.50 -12.91
N LEU A 366 4.14 27.96 -14.06
CA LEU A 366 4.96 28.44 -15.17
C LEU A 366 5.79 29.67 -14.77
N ASP A 367 5.18 30.65 -14.09
CA ASP A 367 5.88 31.85 -13.64
C ASP A 367 6.95 31.53 -12.58
N LYS A 368 6.69 30.54 -11.73
CA LYS A 368 7.60 30.14 -10.65
C LYS A 368 8.72 29.21 -11.11
N TYR A 369 8.43 28.35 -12.07
CA TYR A 369 9.31 27.32 -12.61
C TYR A 369 9.33 27.43 -14.14
N PRO A 370 9.93 28.48 -14.71
CA PRO A 370 9.82 28.75 -16.14
C PRO A 370 10.47 27.65 -17.00
N PRO A 371 9.92 27.35 -18.20
CA PRO A 371 10.53 26.42 -19.14
C PRO A 371 11.97 26.82 -19.50
N ILE A 372 12.88 25.86 -19.50
CA ILE A 372 14.22 26.00 -20.08
C ILE A 372 14.20 25.54 -21.54
N ALA A 373 15.15 26.04 -22.35
CA ALA A 373 15.32 25.55 -23.72
C ALA A 373 15.80 24.08 -23.69
N VAL A 374 15.16 23.22 -24.49
CA VAL A 374 15.37 21.75 -24.53
C VAL A 374 15.73 21.26 -25.93
#